data_AF-A0A7L4QVX2-F1
#
_entry.id   AF-A0A7L4QVX2-F1
#
_cell.length_a   1.000
_cell.length_b   1.000
_cell.length_c   1.000
_cell.angle_alpha   90.00
_cell.angle_beta   90.00
_cell.angle_gamma   90.00
#
_symmetry.space_group_name_H-M   'P 1'
#
loop_
_entity.id
_entity.type
_entity.pdbx_description
1 polymer ?
#
loop_
_entity_poly.entity_id
_entity_poly.type
_entity_poly.pdbx_seq_one_letter_code
_entity_poly.pdbx_strand_id
1 'polypeptide(L)'
;MSQDNKVAMVGTPCQIIAAEKMNHFQDVLGESPVDLKVGLFCMENFSYHYLNQLLEEHHIQLKDVSECRVEKGHMWFYLTDGQVLKIPLKEAKTCMRKNCEVCMDYTSELSDLSVGSVGSPAGWSTVIARTVKGLELLKNAEESNYIETRPMTDSGIALIKKLSNQKKEENQKEINKRERVARPVIYRRFITDKQFQEEVAQCQFEDLKADVIDVGTCVLCGSCEYICPENIVKIEDRKPRIRGQCPPDCNLCYVACPRTYLPVEVASPDLDQKPLGDYMKIVSAKASLVKGQDGGVATALLNYALSGGLVNEVLVVDKSSAEPWKPEVKLTSSTDDVLKASGTKYAACPVFKGLKNMKEEL
;
A
#
# COMPACT_ATOMS: atom_id res chain seq x y z
N MET A 1 -13.21 -12.60 -16.55
CA MET A 1 -11.84 -12.67 -17.09
C MET A 1 -11.59 -14.12 -17.48
N SER A 2 -10.60 -14.47 -18.31
CA SER A 2 -10.19 -15.88 -18.34
C SER A 2 -9.61 -16.21 -16.96
N GLN A 3 -9.89 -17.42 -16.44
CA GLN A 3 -9.43 -17.89 -15.12
C GLN A 3 -7.89 -17.92 -14.93
N ASP A 4 -7.11 -17.39 -15.88
CA ASP A 4 -5.70 -17.71 -16.07
C ASP A 4 -4.71 -16.55 -15.85
N ASN A 5 -5.16 -15.31 -15.58
CA ASN A 5 -4.22 -14.20 -15.32
C ASN A 5 -4.20 -13.78 -13.84
N LYS A 6 -3.28 -14.37 -13.07
CA LYS A 6 -3.02 -14.09 -11.66
C LYS A 6 -1.93 -13.04 -11.51
N VAL A 7 -2.21 -12.00 -10.74
CA VAL A 7 -1.28 -10.90 -10.48
C VAL A 7 -0.86 -10.91 -9.02
N ALA A 8 0.45 -10.83 -8.76
CA ALA A 8 0.96 -10.44 -7.45
C ALA A 8 1.04 -8.92 -7.35
N MET A 9 0.78 -8.36 -6.17
CA MET A 9 0.99 -6.94 -5.92
C MET A 9 1.92 -6.72 -4.73
N VAL A 10 2.64 -5.60 -4.76
CA VAL A 10 3.27 -5.01 -3.59
C VAL A 10 2.64 -3.65 -3.29
N GLY A 11 2.26 -3.44 -2.03
CA GLY A 11 1.53 -2.23 -1.66
C GLY A 11 1.61 -1.88 -0.18
N THR A 12 1.36 -0.61 0.11
CA THR A 12 1.15 -0.11 1.48
C THR A 12 -0.20 -0.56 2.04
N PRO A 13 -0.44 -0.48 3.36
CA PRO A 13 -1.65 -1.02 3.99
C PRO A 13 -2.96 -0.55 3.34
N CYS A 14 -3.06 0.74 2.98
CA CYS A 14 -4.27 1.26 2.34
C CYS A 14 -4.48 0.77 0.90
N GLN A 15 -3.41 0.37 0.19
CA GLN A 15 -3.51 -0.30 -1.11
C GLN A 15 -3.91 -1.77 -0.93
N ILE A 16 -3.38 -2.44 0.10
CA ILE A 16 -3.78 -3.81 0.45
C ILE A 16 -5.27 -3.88 0.82
N ILE A 17 -5.78 -2.94 1.62
CA ILE A 17 -7.21 -2.83 1.94
C ILE A 17 -8.05 -2.66 0.66
N ALA A 18 -7.59 -1.87 -0.31
CA ALA A 18 -8.31 -1.68 -1.56
C ALA A 18 -8.35 -2.97 -2.40
N ALA A 19 -7.23 -3.70 -2.49
CA ALA A 19 -7.18 -4.98 -3.16
C ALA A 19 -8.07 -6.01 -2.48
N GLU A 20 -8.08 -6.06 -1.15
CA GLU A 20 -8.94 -6.96 -0.40
C GLU A 20 -10.42 -6.65 -0.62
N LYS A 21 -10.82 -5.37 -0.60
CA LYS A 21 -12.18 -4.97 -0.95
C LYS A 21 -12.56 -5.37 -2.38
N MET A 22 -11.64 -5.24 -3.34
CA MET A 22 -11.90 -5.65 -4.73
C MET A 22 -12.09 -7.16 -4.85
N ASN A 23 -11.30 -7.96 -4.13
CA ASN A 23 -11.43 -9.41 -4.11
C ASN A 23 -12.74 -9.85 -3.41
N HIS A 24 -13.08 -9.23 -2.28
CA HIS A 24 -14.29 -9.54 -1.51
C HIS A 24 -15.57 -9.22 -2.27
N PHE A 25 -15.61 -8.07 -2.96
CA PHE A 25 -16.79 -7.61 -3.71
C PHE A 25 -16.74 -7.92 -5.21
N GLN A 26 -16.08 -9.02 -5.61
CA GLN A 26 -15.96 -9.40 -7.01
C GLN A 26 -17.29 -9.59 -7.75
N ASP A 27 -18.36 -9.97 -7.04
CA ASP A 27 -19.71 -10.13 -7.61
C ASP A 27 -20.29 -8.78 -8.08
N VAL A 28 -19.84 -7.68 -7.50
CA VAL A 28 -20.29 -6.30 -7.82
C VAL A 28 -19.25 -5.58 -8.68
N LEU A 29 -17.98 -5.73 -8.35
CA LEU A 29 -16.86 -5.01 -8.96
C LEU A 29 -16.28 -5.71 -10.20
N GLY A 30 -16.68 -6.97 -10.43
CA GLY A 30 -16.02 -7.86 -11.37
C GLY A 30 -14.80 -8.53 -10.75
N GLU A 31 -14.36 -9.63 -11.37
CA GLU A 31 -13.19 -10.40 -10.92
C GLU A 31 -11.95 -9.50 -10.80
N SER A 32 -11.26 -9.63 -9.68
CA SER A 32 -9.99 -8.96 -9.43
C SER A 32 -8.84 -9.91 -9.83
N PRO A 33 -7.87 -9.47 -10.64
CA PRO A 33 -6.74 -10.30 -11.02
C PRO A 33 -5.72 -10.43 -9.89
N VAL A 34 -5.83 -9.64 -8.81
CA VAL A 34 -4.88 -9.62 -7.69
C VAL A 34 -5.06 -10.87 -6.82
N ASP A 35 -4.19 -11.86 -7.02
CA ASP A 35 -4.22 -13.14 -6.31
C ASP A 35 -3.28 -13.19 -5.10
N LEU A 36 -2.12 -12.52 -5.18
CA LEU A 36 -1.10 -12.52 -4.14
C LEU A 36 -0.80 -11.09 -3.67
N LYS A 37 -0.88 -10.85 -2.35
CA LYS A 37 -0.68 -9.53 -1.73
C LYS A 37 0.56 -9.52 -0.83
N VAL A 38 1.61 -8.83 -1.26
CA VAL A 38 2.79 -8.51 -0.42
C VAL A 38 2.63 -7.10 0.15
N GLY A 39 2.21 -7.00 1.41
CA GLY A 39 2.03 -5.75 2.12
C GLY A 39 3.34 -5.18 2.66
N LEU A 40 3.53 -3.87 2.59
CA LEU A 40 4.66 -3.18 3.18
C LEU A 40 4.27 -2.61 4.56
N PHE A 41 5.21 -2.58 5.50
CA PHE A 41 5.05 -1.76 6.70
C PHE A 41 5.06 -0.28 6.30
N CYS A 42 4.13 0.50 6.84
CA CYS A 42 4.00 1.90 6.47
C CYS A 42 3.52 2.72 7.66
N MET A 43 4.34 3.67 8.10
CA MET A 43 3.93 4.64 9.11
C MET A 43 3.16 5.79 8.43
N GLU A 44 3.81 6.46 7.47
CA GLU A 44 3.33 7.66 6.80
C GLU A 44 3.79 7.67 5.34
N ASN A 45 3.13 8.45 4.50
CA ASN A 45 3.51 8.68 3.11
C ASN A 45 3.47 10.19 2.79
N PHE A 46 4.31 10.63 1.84
CA PHE A 46 4.57 12.04 1.61
C PHE A 46 4.04 12.48 0.24
N SER A 47 3.83 13.79 0.09
CA SER A 47 3.54 14.36 -1.21
C SER A 47 4.84 14.54 -1.99
N TYR A 48 4.93 13.92 -3.18
CA TYR A 48 6.02 14.15 -4.13
C TYR A 48 6.37 15.64 -4.31
N HIS A 49 5.35 16.47 -4.58
CA HIS A 49 5.52 17.91 -4.80
C HIS A 49 6.17 18.63 -3.60
N TYR A 50 5.57 18.51 -2.40
CA TYR A 50 6.13 19.12 -1.18
C TYR A 50 7.50 18.55 -0.81
N LEU A 51 7.75 17.25 -1.05
CA LEU A 51 9.06 16.66 -0.81
C LEU A 51 10.13 17.25 -1.75
N ASN A 52 9.76 17.47 -3.02
CA ASN A 52 10.65 18.15 -3.96
C ASN A 52 10.95 19.59 -3.53
N GLN A 53 9.92 20.35 -3.11
CA GLN A 53 10.11 21.71 -2.59
C GLN A 53 11.01 21.74 -1.34
N LEU A 54 10.81 20.80 -0.41
CA LEU A 54 11.64 20.68 0.77
C LEU A 54 13.10 20.40 0.40
N LEU A 55 13.37 19.51 -0.56
CA LEU A 55 14.73 19.26 -1.02
C LEU A 55 15.35 20.47 -1.72
N GLU A 56 14.57 21.21 -2.50
CA GLU A 56 15.02 22.47 -3.13
C GLU A 56 15.42 23.53 -2.10
N GLU A 57 14.71 23.62 -0.97
CA GLU A 57 15.08 24.48 0.18
C GLU A 57 16.43 24.08 0.80
N HIS A 58 16.78 22.79 0.74
CA HIS A 58 18.09 22.25 1.13
C HIS A 58 19.10 22.22 -0.03
N HIS A 59 18.81 22.89 -1.14
CA HIS A 59 19.65 22.94 -2.35
C HIS A 59 19.95 21.59 -2.99
N ILE A 60 19.07 20.60 -2.80
CA ILE A 60 19.16 19.26 -3.39
C ILE A 60 18.10 19.11 -4.49
N GLN A 61 18.51 18.58 -5.66
CA GLN A 61 17.57 18.18 -6.70
C GLN A 61 17.25 16.69 -6.55
N LEU A 62 15.99 16.30 -6.77
CA LEU A 62 15.57 14.89 -6.67
C LEU A 62 16.38 13.95 -7.58
N LYS A 63 16.85 14.43 -8.73
CA LYS A 63 17.68 13.62 -9.65
C LYS A 63 19.02 13.20 -9.04
N ASP A 64 19.50 13.93 -8.05
CA ASP A 64 20.79 13.68 -7.40
C ASP A 64 20.65 12.70 -6.23
N VAL A 65 19.41 12.33 -5.85
CA VAL A 65 19.12 11.36 -4.78
C VAL A 65 19.21 9.93 -5.33
N SER A 66 20.05 9.09 -4.72
CA SER A 66 20.20 7.67 -5.05
C SER A 66 19.34 6.77 -4.17
N GLU A 67 19.18 7.11 -2.88
CA GLU A 67 18.40 6.33 -1.91
C GLU A 67 17.72 7.25 -0.89
N CYS A 68 16.52 6.86 -0.44
CA CYS A 68 15.78 7.55 0.62
C CYS A 68 15.42 6.56 1.73
N ARG A 69 15.61 6.93 2.99
CA ARG A 69 15.26 6.11 4.16
C ARG A 69 14.55 6.91 5.24
N VAL A 70 13.64 6.27 5.97
CA VAL A 70 13.07 6.82 7.21
C VAL A 70 13.45 5.91 8.36
N GLU A 71 14.39 6.38 9.20
CA GLU A 71 14.83 5.64 10.38
C GLU A 71 15.37 6.59 11.46
N LYS A 72 15.33 6.16 12.73
CA LYS A 72 15.94 6.86 13.87
C LYS A 72 15.53 8.34 13.95
N GLY A 73 14.25 8.62 13.72
CA GLY A 73 13.69 9.97 13.84
C GLY A 73 14.02 10.93 12.70
N HIS A 74 14.58 10.44 11.58
CA HIS A 74 14.98 11.28 10.45
C HIS A 74 14.60 10.64 9.11
N MET A 75 14.43 11.51 8.12
CA MET A 75 14.42 11.14 6.71
C MET A 75 15.81 11.40 6.14
N TRP A 76 16.41 10.38 5.54
CA TRP A 76 17.77 10.36 5.03
C TRP A 76 17.72 10.31 3.51
N PHE A 77 18.44 11.21 2.86
CA PHE A 77 18.63 11.24 1.42
C PHE A 77 20.11 11.02 1.13
N TYR A 78 20.41 9.88 0.52
CA TYR A 78 21.75 9.57 0.04
C TYR A 78 21.86 10.10 -1.39
N LEU A 79 22.92 10.84 -1.67
CA LEU A 79 23.14 11.46 -2.96
C LEU A 79 24.06 10.61 -3.83
N THR A 80 24.01 10.85 -5.14
CA THR A 80 24.83 10.16 -6.14
C THR A 80 26.32 10.46 -6.03
N ASP A 81 26.69 11.60 -5.43
CA ASP A 81 28.07 12.00 -5.14
C ASP A 81 28.61 11.46 -3.80
N GLY A 82 27.79 10.69 -3.06
CA GLY A 82 28.13 10.09 -1.77
C GLY A 82 27.81 10.97 -0.56
N GLN A 83 27.34 12.20 -0.73
CA GLN A 83 26.86 13.02 0.38
C GLN A 83 25.54 12.49 0.94
N VAL A 84 25.23 12.86 2.20
CA VAL A 84 23.99 12.46 2.88
C VAL A 84 23.32 13.68 3.49
N LEU A 85 22.11 13.98 3.03
CA LEU A 85 21.23 14.95 3.68
C LEU A 85 20.34 14.23 4.69
N LYS A 86 20.27 14.79 5.91
CA LYS A 86 19.47 14.24 7.00
C LYS A 86 18.48 15.29 7.48
N ILE A 87 17.19 15.06 7.24
CA ILE A 87 16.11 15.95 7.64
C ILE A 87 15.40 15.37 8.88
N PRO A 88 15.22 16.12 9.97
CA PRO A 88 14.42 15.69 11.12
C PRO A 88 12.99 15.32 10.72
N LEU A 89 12.44 14.22 11.26
CA LEU A 89 11.07 13.81 10.91
C LEU A 89 10.02 14.87 11.20
N LYS A 90 10.23 15.72 12.21
CA LYS A 90 9.33 16.84 12.53
C LYS A 90 9.19 17.81 11.35
N GLU A 91 10.27 18.05 10.63
CA GLU A 91 10.30 18.89 9.43
C GLU A 91 9.75 18.15 8.23
N ALA A 92 10.19 16.91 7.98
CA ALA A 92 9.68 16.08 6.88
C ALA A 92 8.16 15.86 6.95
N LYS A 93 7.58 15.79 8.16
CA LYS A 93 6.12 15.65 8.37
C LYS A 93 5.30 16.83 7.83
N THR A 94 5.90 17.99 7.55
CA THR A 94 5.21 19.07 6.84
C THR A 94 4.78 18.67 5.43
N CYS A 95 5.50 17.71 4.83
CA CYS A 95 5.22 17.14 3.52
C CYS A 95 4.32 15.88 3.57
N MET A 96 3.97 15.40 4.77
CA MET A 96 3.14 14.22 4.96
C MET A 96 1.73 14.44 4.40
N ARG A 97 1.16 13.38 3.81
CA ARG A 97 -0.23 13.40 3.39
C ARG A 97 -1.18 13.33 4.60
N LYS A 98 -2.10 14.28 4.70
CA LYS A 98 -3.17 14.36 5.73
C LYS A 98 -4.04 13.10 5.87
N ASN A 99 -4.10 12.26 4.84
CA ASN A 99 -4.84 11.00 4.85
C ASN A 99 -4.17 9.92 5.73
N CYS A 100 -2.88 10.05 6.03
CA CYS A 100 -2.13 9.13 6.89
C CYS A 100 -2.54 9.27 8.36
N GLU A 101 -2.96 10.47 8.78
CA GLU A 101 -3.37 10.80 10.16
C GLU A 101 -4.66 10.08 10.61
N VAL A 102 -5.35 9.42 9.69
CA VAL A 102 -6.51 8.60 10.02
C VAL A 102 -6.27 7.12 9.77
N CYS A 103 -5.07 6.68 9.35
CA CYS A 103 -4.74 5.29 8.98
C CYS A 103 -4.39 4.43 10.21
N MET A 104 -5.17 3.39 10.50
CA MET A 104 -4.93 2.55 11.69
C MET A 104 -4.03 1.35 11.44
N ASP A 105 -3.68 1.05 10.19
CA ASP A 105 -2.89 -0.13 9.84
C ASP A 105 -1.42 0.22 9.59
N TYR A 106 -0.51 -0.32 10.40
CA TYR A 106 0.94 -0.17 10.24
C TYR A 106 1.58 -1.32 9.44
N THR A 107 1.08 -2.55 9.62
CA THR A 107 1.78 -3.76 9.19
C THR A 107 1.13 -4.45 7.99
N SER A 108 0.19 -3.80 7.29
CA SER A 108 -0.60 -4.39 6.20
C SER A 108 -1.34 -5.65 6.67
N GLU A 109 -2.29 -5.46 7.57
CA GLU A 109 -2.97 -6.53 8.32
C GLU A 109 -3.80 -7.48 7.44
N LEU A 110 -4.14 -7.06 6.22
CA LEU A 110 -4.93 -7.83 5.24
C LEU A 110 -4.10 -8.42 4.08
N SER A 111 -2.77 -8.43 4.17
CA SER A 111 -1.90 -9.01 3.13
C SER A 111 -1.69 -10.53 3.31
N ASP A 112 -1.24 -11.25 2.29
CA ASP A 112 -0.77 -12.63 2.47
C ASP A 112 0.56 -12.68 3.25
N LEU A 113 1.49 -11.82 2.84
CA LEU A 113 2.77 -11.58 3.52
C LEU A 113 2.94 -10.09 3.76
N SER A 114 3.37 -9.71 4.97
CA SER A 114 3.78 -8.34 5.28
C SER A 114 5.27 -8.24 5.46
N VAL A 115 5.91 -7.23 4.89
CA VAL A 115 7.36 -7.05 4.89
C VAL A 115 7.71 -5.64 5.36
N GLY A 116 8.68 -5.53 6.27
CA GLY A 116 9.23 -4.23 6.67
C GLY A 116 10.55 -4.36 7.40
N SER A 117 11.28 -3.26 7.53
CA SER A 117 12.63 -3.26 8.12
C SER A 117 12.66 -3.36 9.64
N VAL A 118 11.66 -2.77 10.31
CA VAL A 118 11.64 -2.65 11.77
C VAL A 118 11.52 -4.01 12.45
N GLY A 119 12.33 -4.21 13.48
CA GLY A 119 12.37 -5.42 14.30
C GLY A 119 13.48 -6.38 13.89
N SER A 120 14.02 -6.22 12.68
CA SER A 120 15.13 -7.01 12.16
C SER A 120 16.45 -6.22 12.16
N PRO A 121 17.61 -6.91 12.18
CA PRO A 121 18.93 -6.28 12.03
C PRO A 121 19.11 -5.58 10.68
N ALA A 122 20.13 -4.73 10.56
CA ALA A 122 20.48 -4.08 9.30
C ALA A 122 20.73 -5.11 8.18
N GLY A 123 20.12 -4.87 7.02
CA GLY A 123 20.18 -5.78 5.87
C GLY A 123 19.24 -6.99 5.96
N TRP A 124 18.36 -7.03 6.96
CA TRP A 124 17.27 -7.99 7.11
C TRP A 124 15.93 -7.25 7.15
N SER A 125 14.86 -7.92 6.74
CA SER A 125 13.47 -7.50 6.88
C SER A 125 12.74 -8.42 7.86
N THR A 126 11.80 -7.88 8.61
CA THR A 126 10.76 -8.68 9.25
C THR A 126 9.71 -9.09 8.21
N VAL A 127 9.31 -10.36 8.26
CA VAL A 127 8.21 -10.90 7.45
C VAL A 127 7.14 -11.49 8.37
N ILE A 128 5.89 -11.08 8.18
CA ILE A 128 4.71 -11.60 8.87
C ILE A 128 3.87 -12.38 7.84
N ALA A 129 3.72 -13.70 8.02
CA ALA A 129 2.83 -14.51 7.21
C ALA A 129 1.44 -14.56 7.86
N ARG A 130 0.40 -14.20 7.09
CA ARG A 130 -0.97 -14.04 7.60
C ARG A 130 -1.94 -15.09 7.08
N THR A 131 -1.78 -15.48 5.82
CA THR A 131 -2.62 -16.48 5.16
C THR A 131 -1.86 -17.78 4.93
N VAL A 132 -2.59 -18.88 4.69
CA VAL A 132 -1.98 -20.16 4.29
C VAL A 132 -1.14 -19.98 3.04
N LYS A 133 -1.66 -19.25 2.04
CA LYS A 133 -0.94 -18.89 0.80
C LYS A 133 0.37 -18.15 1.09
N GLY A 134 0.34 -17.17 1.99
CA GLY A 134 1.53 -16.42 2.40
C GLY A 134 2.55 -17.31 3.13
N LEU A 135 2.10 -18.19 4.02
CA LEU A 135 2.97 -19.11 4.74
C LEU A 135 3.67 -20.11 3.81
N GLU A 136 2.94 -20.67 2.84
CA GLU A 136 3.48 -21.55 1.80
C GLU A 136 4.49 -20.82 0.92
N LEU A 137 4.17 -19.58 0.49
CA LEU A 137 5.09 -18.75 -0.29
C LEU A 137 6.39 -18.49 0.48
N LEU A 138 6.31 -18.13 1.76
CA LEU A 138 7.48 -17.89 2.61
C LEU A 138 8.36 -19.15 2.72
N LYS A 139 7.74 -20.30 2.99
CA LYS A 139 8.43 -21.59 3.13
C LYS A 139 9.12 -21.99 1.83
N ASN A 140 8.40 -21.95 0.71
CA ASN A 140 8.93 -22.44 -0.55
C ASN A 140 10.02 -21.51 -1.11
N ALA A 141 9.91 -20.19 -0.86
CA ALA A 141 10.96 -19.23 -1.20
C ALA A 141 12.25 -19.46 -0.39
N GLU A 142 12.13 -19.84 0.89
CA GLU A 142 13.26 -20.25 1.73
C GLU A 142 13.90 -21.56 1.23
N GLU A 143 13.10 -22.60 0.97
CA GLU A 143 13.57 -23.88 0.43
C GLU A 143 14.25 -23.74 -0.95
N SER A 144 13.78 -22.78 -1.75
CA SER A 144 14.34 -22.46 -3.06
C SER A 144 15.51 -21.47 -3.01
N ASN A 145 16.01 -21.12 -1.82
CA ASN A 145 17.13 -20.21 -1.58
C ASN A 145 16.93 -18.77 -2.11
N TYR A 146 15.70 -18.31 -2.33
CA TYR A 146 15.42 -16.91 -2.68
C TYR A 146 15.64 -15.99 -1.46
N ILE A 147 15.37 -16.51 -0.27
CA ILE A 147 15.54 -15.84 1.01
C ILE A 147 16.18 -16.79 2.03
N GLU A 148 16.88 -16.22 3.01
CA GLU A 148 17.29 -16.87 4.25
C GLU A 148 16.37 -16.37 5.37
N THR A 149 15.87 -17.25 6.25
CA THR A 149 15.08 -16.83 7.43
C THR A 149 15.74 -17.22 8.76
N ARG A 150 15.39 -16.48 9.81
CA ARG A 150 15.79 -16.72 11.20
C ARG A 150 14.64 -16.37 12.14
N PRO A 151 14.58 -17.00 13.33
CA PRO A 151 13.62 -16.61 14.36
C PRO A 151 13.73 -15.12 14.70
N MET A 152 12.59 -14.48 14.96
CA MET A 152 12.56 -13.11 15.48
C MET A 152 12.96 -13.08 16.95
N THR A 153 13.57 -11.97 17.38
CA THR A 153 13.82 -11.70 18.80
C THR A 153 12.58 -11.10 19.46
N ASP A 154 12.39 -11.37 20.75
CA ASP A 154 11.30 -10.77 21.53
C ASP A 154 11.36 -9.24 21.54
N SER A 155 12.57 -8.67 21.59
CA SER A 155 12.77 -7.22 21.51
C SER A 155 12.38 -6.64 20.15
N GLY A 156 12.64 -7.37 19.05
CA GLY A 156 12.22 -7.00 17.71
C GLY A 156 10.70 -6.99 17.58
N ILE A 157 10.04 -8.06 18.04
CA ILE A 157 8.57 -8.16 18.07
C ILE A 157 7.97 -7.03 18.93
N ALA A 158 8.52 -6.79 20.13
CA ALA A 158 8.06 -5.73 21.02
C ALA A 158 8.17 -4.34 20.38
N LEU A 159 9.24 -4.08 19.61
CA LEU A 159 9.42 -2.82 18.89
C LEU A 159 8.34 -2.63 17.81
N ILE A 160 8.05 -3.66 17.01
CA ILE A 160 7.02 -3.59 15.97
C ILE A 160 5.64 -3.34 16.61
N LYS A 161 5.31 -4.08 17.68
CA LYS A 161 4.06 -3.89 18.45
C LYS A 161 3.95 -2.46 18.98
N LYS A 162 5.04 -1.92 19.53
CA LYS A 162 5.09 -0.54 20.03
C LYS A 162 4.76 0.48 18.94
N LEU A 163 5.40 0.38 17.76
CA LEU A 163 5.14 1.31 16.66
C LEU A 163 3.74 1.17 16.08
N SER A 164 3.24 -0.06 15.98
CA SER A 164 1.87 -0.28 15.50
C SER A 164 0.83 0.32 16.45
N ASN A 165 0.97 0.07 17.75
CA ASN A 165 0.10 0.67 18.76
C ASN A 165 0.21 2.19 18.78
N GLN A 166 1.41 2.75 18.67
CA GLN A 166 1.60 4.18 18.57
C GLN A 166 0.81 4.77 17.38
N LYS A 167 0.90 4.14 16.20
CA LYS A 167 0.13 4.57 15.02
C LYS A 167 -1.38 4.52 15.27
N LYS A 168 -1.87 3.40 15.83
CA LYS A 168 -3.29 3.21 16.17
C LYS A 168 -3.76 4.28 17.17
N GLU A 169 -3.05 4.48 18.27
CA GLU A 169 -3.42 5.44 19.31
C GLU A 169 -3.41 6.89 18.83
N GLU A 170 -2.37 7.30 18.09
CA GLU A 170 -2.26 8.67 17.55
C GLU A 170 -3.37 8.95 16.55
N ASN A 171 -3.62 8.02 15.62
CA ASN A 171 -4.61 8.22 14.57
C ASN A 171 -6.04 8.05 15.09
N GLN A 172 -6.28 7.24 16.12
CA GLN A 172 -7.58 7.19 16.79
C GLN A 172 -7.94 8.52 17.46
N LYS A 173 -6.96 9.21 18.06
CA LYS A 173 -7.16 10.54 18.64
C LYS A 173 -7.54 11.55 17.57
N GLU A 174 -6.88 11.52 16.41
CA GLU A 174 -7.21 12.41 15.29
C GLU A 174 -8.57 12.06 14.67
N ILE A 175 -8.92 10.78 14.53
CA ILE A 175 -10.27 10.34 14.12
C ILE A 175 -11.31 10.93 15.07
N ASN A 176 -11.22 10.67 16.37
CA ASN A 176 -12.18 11.16 17.36
C ASN A 176 -12.30 12.69 17.34
N LYS A 177 -11.17 13.39 17.16
CA LYS A 177 -11.14 14.85 17.03
C LYS A 177 -11.87 15.32 15.77
N ARG A 178 -11.62 14.69 14.61
CA ARG A 178 -12.30 15.01 13.34
C ARG A 178 -13.80 14.74 13.43
N GLU A 179 -14.21 13.60 13.97
CA GLU A 179 -15.63 13.25 14.09
C GLU A 179 -16.42 14.18 15.03
N ARG A 180 -15.74 14.80 16.00
CA ARG A 180 -16.37 15.79 16.89
C ARG A 180 -16.64 17.14 16.20
N VAL A 181 -15.86 17.52 15.19
CA VAL A 181 -15.89 18.87 14.59
C VAL A 181 -16.25 18.89 13.11
N ALA A 182 -16.16 17.75 12.44
CA ALA A 182 -16.32 17.58 11.00
C ALA A 182 -17.15 16.32 10.72
N ARG A 183 -16.93 15.69 9.56
CA ARG A 183 -17.65 14.47 9.15
C ARG A 183 -17.03 13.20 9.76
N PRO A 184 -17.82 12.12 9.87
CA PRO A 184 -17.33 10.81 10.26
C PRO A 184 -16.17 10.31 9.40
N VAL A 185 -15.28 9.50 10.00
CA VAL A 185 -14.23 8.81 9.24
C VAL A 185 -14.78 7.45 8.80
N ILE A 186 -15.42 7.44 7.61
CA ILE A 186 -16.28 6.33 7.16
C ILE A 186 -15.60 4.97 7.20
N TYR A 187 -14.35 4.85 6.78
CA TYR A 187 -13.65 3.56 6.75
C TYR A 187 -13.38 2.93 8.13
N ARG A 188 -13.70 3.64 9.21
CA ARG A 188 -13.68 3.14 10.60
C ARG A 188 -15.07 2.76 11.12
N ARG A 189 -16.09 2.84 10.27
CA ARG A 189 -17.45 2.38 10.55
C ARG A 189 -17.61 0.98 9.99
N PHE A 190 -17.42 0.01 10.87
CA PHE A 190 -17.61 -1.39 10.54
C PHE A 190 -19.11 -1.69 10.47
N ILE A 191 -19.52 -2.31 9.38
CA ILE A 191 -20.89 -2.74 9.11
C ILE A 191 -20.84 -4.16 8.53
N THR A 192 -21.96 -4.88 8.49
CA THR A 192 -22.00 -6.18 7.80
C THR A 192 -22.04 -5.99 6.29
N ASP A 193 -21.73 -7.04 5.52
CA ASP A 193 -21.87 -7.02 4.07
C ASP A 193 -23.28 -6.63 3.62
N LYS A 194 -24.30 -7.12 4.33
CA LYS A 194 -25.70 -6.77 4.05
C LYS A 194 -25.94 -5.28 4.22
N GLN A 195 -25.52 -4.71 5.35
CA GLN A 195 -25.65 -3.28 5.61
C GLN A 195 -24.83 -2.46 4.61
N PHE A 196 -23.65 -2.95 4.22
CA PHE A 196 -22.82 -2.31 3.21
C PHE A 196 -23.54 -2.22 1.87
N GLN A 197 -24.13 -3.32 1.40
CA GLN A 197 -24.90 -3.32 0.15
C GLN A 197 -26.09 -2.35 0.21
N GLU A 198 -26.83 -2.32 1.32
CA GLU A 198 -27.95 -1.39 1.52
C GLU A 198 -27.49 0.08 1.52
N GLU A 199 -26.41 0.39 2.24
CA GLU A 199 -25.86 1.74 2.37
C GLU A 199 -25.29 2.26 1.04
N VAL A 200 -24.53 1.44 0.32
CA VAL A 200 -23.85 1.89 -0.91
C VAL A 200 -24.74 1.85 -2.15
N ALA A 201 -25.91 1.21 -2.11
CA ALA A 201 -26.82 1.09 -3.25
C ALA A 201 -27.26 2.44 -3.84
N GLN A 202 -27.28 3.49 -3.02
CA GLN A 202 -27.67 4.84 -3.44
C GLN A 202 -26.48 5.79 -3.62
N CYS A 203 -25.25 5.34 -3.38
CA CYS A 203 -24.06 6.17 -3.50
C CYS A 203 -23.61 6.30 -4.96
N GLN A 204 -23.15 7.49 -5.34
CA GLN A 204 -22.50 7.76 -6.62
C GLN A 204 -21.11 8.39 -6.41
N PHE A 205 -20.50 8.87 -7.50
CA PHE A 205 -19.19 9.51 -7.45
C PHE A 205 -19.21 10.76 -6.56
N GLU A 206 -20.32 11.50 -6.53
CA GLU A 206 -20.54 12.68 -5.69
C GLU A 206 -20.43 12.35 -4.20
N ASP A 207 -20.95 11.20 -3.76
CA ASP A 207 -20.80 10.73 -2.38
C ASP A 207 -19.35 10.36 -2.09
N LEU A 208 -18.69 9.64 -3.01
CA LEU A 208 -17.26 9.34 -2.88
C LEU A 208 -16.43 10.63 -2.77
N LYS A 209 -16.79 11.64 -3.57
CA LYS A 209 -16.14 12.94 -3.55
C LYS A 209 -16.33 13.63 -2.20
N ALA A 210 -17.57 13.70 -1.71
CA ALA A 210 -17.91 14.37 -0.47
C ALA A 210 -17.31 13.65 0.76
N ASP A 211 -17.33 12.32 0.76
CA ASP A 211 -16.97 11.49 1.92
C ASP A 211 -15.49 11.12 2.00
N VAL A 212 -14.78 11.15 0.87
CA VAL A 212 -13.37 10.71 0.80
C VAL A 212 -12.45 11.78 0.22
N ILE A 213 -12.81 12.38 -0.90
CA ILE A 213 -11.91 13.27 -1.65
C ILE A 213 -11.82 14.64 -0.98
N ASP A 214 -12.96 15.26 -0.71
CA ASP A 214 -13.05 16.62 -0.19
C ASP A 214 -12.62 16.73 1.27
N VAL A 215 -12.87 15.68 2.07
CA VAL A 215 -12.40 15.58 3.46
C VAL A 215 -10.92 15.16 3.57
N GLY A 216 -10.25 14.93 2.44
CA GLY A 216 -8.81 14.68 2.39
C GLY A 216 -8.37 13.29 2.88
N THR A 217 -9.24 12.29 2.86
CA THR A 217 -8.89 10.90 3.24
C THR A 217 -8.48 10.03 2.05
N CYS A 218 -8.72 10.48 0.81
CA CYS A 218 -8.30 9.79 -0.41
C CYS A 218 -6.81 9.40 -0.39
N VAL A 219 -6.51 8.11 -0.52
CA VAL A 219 -5.14 7.54 -0.50
C VAL A 219 -4.45 7.50 -1.85
N LEU A 220 -5.14 7.93 -2.91
CA LEU A 220 -4.61 7.97 -4.27
C LEU A 220 -4.13 6.59 -4.77
N CYS A 221 -4.87 5.52 -4.46
CA CYS A 221 -4.52 4.15 -4.89
C CYS A 221 -4.97 3.82 -6.32
N GLY A 222 -5.94 4.55 -6.88
CA GLY A 222 -6.41 4.34 -8.25
C GLY A 222 -7.53 3.30 -8.44
N SER A 223 -8.06 2.69 -7.36
CA SER A 223 -9.12 1.67 -7.50
C SER A 223 -10.38 2.23 -8.18
N CYS A 224 -10.80 3.44 -7.82
CA CYS A 224 -11.91 4.15 -8.47
C CYS A 224 -11.72 4.38 -9.97
N GLU A 225 -10.49 4.66 -10.42
CA GLU A 225 -10.19 4.82 -11.84
C GLU A 225 -10.25 3.44 -12.52
N TYR A 226 -9.60 2.41 -11.97
CA TYR A 226 -9.58 1.04 -12.49
C TYR A 226 -10.97 0.40 -12.64
N ILE A 227 -11.86 0.64 -11.67
CA ILE A 227 -13.15 -0.02 -11.62
C ILE A 227 -14.24 0.68 -12.43
N CYS A 228 -13.98 1.90 -12.89
CA CYS A 228 -14.94 2.69 -13.65
C CYS A 228 -15.16 2.08 -15.04
N PRO A 229 -16.37 1.57 -15.36
CA PRO A 229 -16.64 0.88 -16.63
C PRO A 229 -16.63 1.86 -17.81
N GLU A 230 -17.14 3.07 -17.61
CA GLU A 230 -17.21 4.11 -18.64
C GLU A 230 -15.88 4.85 -18.87
N ASN A 231 -14.83 4.51 -18.11
CA ASN A 231 -13.53 5.18 -18.16
C ASN A 231 -13.59 6.71 -17.90
N ILE A 232 -14.66 7.20 -17.26
CA ILE A 232 -14.90 8.63 -16.97
C ILE A 232 -14.27 9.11 -15.66
N VAL A 233 -13.93 8.20 -14.74
CA VAL A 233 -13.16 8.52 -13.54
C VAL A 233 -11.67 8.49 -13.86
N LYS A 234 -10.99 9.63 -13.70
CA LYS A 234 -9.56 9.80 -13.96
C LYS A 234 -8.88 10.51 -12.80
N ILE A 235 -7.67 10.08 -12.47
CA ILE A 235 -6.82 10.80 -11.52
C ILE A 235 -6.13 11.96 -12.24
N GLU A 236 -6.55 13.18 -11.90
CA GLU A 236 -6.02 14.45 -12.39
C GLU A 236 -5.59 15.31 -11.19
N ASP A 237 -4.43 15.96 -11.27
CA ASP A 237 -3.90 16.83 -10.19
C ASP A 237 -3.90 16.15 -8.80
N ARG A 238 -3.52 14.87 -8.74
CA ARG A 238 -3.46 14.05 -7.51
C ARG A 238 -4.82 13.77 -6.85
N LYS A 239 -5.94 13.89 -7.59
CA LYS A 239 -7.28 13.55 -7.09
C LYS A 239 -8.11 12.84 -8.18
N PRO A 240 -9.00 11.90 -7.81
CA PRO A 240 -10.00 11.40 -8.74
C PRO A 240 -10.94 12.54 -9.18
N ARG A 241 -11.23 12.60 -10.47
CA ARG A 241 -12.21 13.50 -11.09
C ARG A 241 -13.06 12.70 -12.06
N ILE A 242 -14.29 13.16 -12.26
CA ILE A 242 -15.22 12.59 -13.23
C ILE A 242 -15.32 13.50 -14.46
N ARG A 243 -15.28 12.90 -15.66
CA ARG A 243 -15.42 13.57 -16.96
C ARG A 243 -16.49 12.86 -17.77
N GLY A 244 -17.74 13.25 -17.60
CA GLY A 244 -18.89 12.61 -18.24
C GLY A 244 -20.03 12.41 -17.24
N GLN A 245 -21.02 11.61 -17.62
CA GLN A 245 -22.14 11.25 -16.76
C GLN A 245 -22.00 9.81 -16.32
N CYS A 246 -22.06 9.57 -15.01
CA CYS A 246 -22.09 8.22 -14.46
C CYS A 246 -23.41 7.54 -14.84
N PRO A 247 -23.42 6.24 -15.19
CA PRO A 247 -24.66 5.51 -15.36
C PRO A 247 -25.54 5.63 -14.10
N PRO A 248 -26.88 5.66 -14.24
CA PRO A 248 -27.78 5.56 -13.10
C PRO A 248 -27.41 4.35 -12.23
N ASP A 249 -27.51 4.51 -10.92
CA ASP A 249 -27.26 3.46 -9.92
C ASP A 249 -25.82 2.88 -9.89
N CYS A 250 -24.87 3.48 -10.62
CA CYS A 250 -23.47 3.07 -10.55
C CYS A 250 -22.76 3.60 -9.29
N ASN A 251 -22.30 2.68 -8.45
CA ASN A 251 -21.62 2.96 -7.18
C ASN A 251 -20.21 2.33 -7.08
N LEU A 252 -19.69 1.75 -8.18
CA LEU A 252 -18.50 0.89 -8.17
C LEU A 252 -17.25 1.57 -7.58
N CYS A 253 -17.08 2.86 -7.88
CA CYS A 253 -15.95 3.64 -7.34
C CYS A 253 -16.03 3.83 -5.81
N TYR A 254 -17.24 3.92 -5.25
CA TYR A 254 -17.50 3.99 -3.82
C TYR A 254 -17.24 2.64 -3.16
N VAL A 255 -17.74 1.56 -3.78
CA VAL A 255 -17.56 0.18 -3.31
C VAL A 255 -16.07 -0.19 -3.27
N ALA A 256 -15.30 0.09 -4.33
CA ALA A 256 -13.88 -0.24 -4.43
C ALA A 256 -12.94 0.68 -3.61
N CYS A 257 -13.45 1.74 -2.98
CA CYS A 257 -12.61 2.68 -2.25
C CYS A 257 -12.21 2.10 -0.88
N PRO A 258 -10.91 2.08 -0.50
CA PRO A 258 -10.47 1.63 0.82
C PRO A 258 -10.80 2.63 1.95
N ARG A 259 -11.41 3.76 1.62
CA ARG A 259 -11.72 4.86 2.55
C ARG A 259 -13.22 5.11 2.73
N THR A 260 -14.05 4.29 2.10
CA THR A 260 -15.47 4.12 2.43
C THR A 260 -15.62 2.99 3.45
N TYR A 261 -16.85 2.57 3.76
CA TYR A 261 -17.12 1.54 4.77
C TYR A 261 -16.29 0.26 4.53
N LEU A 262 -15.89 -0.37 5.62
CA LEU A 262 -15.13 -1.61 5.61
C LEU A 262 -15.98 -2.69 6.31
N PRO A 263 -16.49 -3.69 5.57
CA PRO A 263 -17.29 -4.73 6.17
C PRO A 263 -16.53 -5.51 7.24
N VAL A 264 -17.23 -6.01 8.26
CA VAL A 264 -16.63 -6.86 9.31
C VAL A 264 -16.07 -8.17 8.73
N GLU A 265 -16.63 -8.62 7.62
CA GLU A 265 -16.21 -9.79 6.86
C GLU A 265 -14.86 -9.57 6.14
N VAL A 266 -14.54 -8.31 5.82
CA VAL A 266 -13.25 -7.91 5.23
C VAL A 266 -12.21 -7.64 6.31
N ALA A 267 -12.60 -6.92 7.36
CA ALA A 267 -11.71 -6.56 8.46
C ALA A 267 -12.49 -6.51 9.78
N SER A 268 -12.11 -7.38 10.70
CA SER A 268 -12.78 -7.46 12.00
C SER A 268 -12.50 -6.21 12.86
N PRO A 269 -13.49 -5.69 13.60
CA PRO A 269 -13.30 -4.54 14.50
C PRO A 269 -12.25 -4.75 15.60
N ASP A 270 -11.98 -6.01 15.98
CA ASP A 270 -10.98 -6.34 17.02
C ASP A 270 -9.53 -6.20 16.52
N LEU A 271 -9.30 -6.00 15.21
CA LEU A 271 -7.97 -5.72 14.65
C LEU A 271 -7.31 -4.53 15.34
N ASP A 272 -8.08 -3.54 15.80
CA ASP A 272 -7.54 -2.39 16.53
C ASP A 272 -6.95 -2.75 17.89
N GLN A 273 -7.45 -3.81 18.50
CA GLN A 273 -6.98 -4.30 19.80
C GLN A 273 -5.75 -5.19 19.66
N LYS A 274 -5.48 -5.67 18.44
CA LYS A 274 -4.33 -6.52 18.10
C LYS A 274 -3.22 -5.67 17.48
N PRO A 275 -2.07 -5.48 18.15
CA PRO A 275 -1.00 -4.63 17.61
C PRO A 275 -0.52 -5.04 16.22
N LEU A 276 -0.53 -6.33 15.88
CA LEU A 276 -0.04 -6.83 14.58
C LEU A 276 -1.15 -7.45 13.72
N GLY A 277 -2.42 -7.30 14.12
CA GLY A 277 -3.52 -8.10 13.55
C GLY A 277 -3.34 -9.60 13.79
N ASP A 278 -4.10 -10.41 13.06
CA ASP A 278 -3.94 -11.87 13.05
C ASP A 278 -2.78 -12.28 12.12
N TYR A 279 -2.01 -13.27 12.56
CA TYR A 279 -0.89 -13.82 11.79
C TYR A 279 -0.56 -15.26 12.19
N MET A 280 0.05 -16.00 11.27
CA MET A 280 0.47 -17.40 11.48
C MET A 280 1.93 -17.50 11.91
N LYS A 281 2.82 -16.68 11.33
CA LYS A 281 4.27 -16.74 11.59
C LYS A 281 4.91 -15.38 11.43
N ILE A 282 5.93 -15.10 12.25
CA ILE A 282 6.80 -13.93 12.08
C ILE A 282 8.26 -14.38 12.09
N VAL A 283 9.03 -13.93 11.11
CA VAL A 283 10.46 -14.26 10.95
C VAL A 283 11.26 -13.02 10.56
N SER A 284 12.57 -13.07 10.82
CA SER A 284 13.53 -12.17 10.16
C SER A 284 13.99 -12.86 8.89
N ALA A 285 13.95 -12.19 7.75
CA ALA A 285 14.38 -12.72 6.46
C ALA A 285 15.34 -11.78 5.73
N LYS A 286 16.15 -12.34 4.84
CA LYS A 286 17.06 -11.60 3.97
C LYS A 286 17.07 -12.25 2.59
N ALA A 287 17.02 -11.45 1.52
CA ALA A 287 17.17 -11.97 0.17
C ALA A 287 18.59 -12.49 -0.06
N SER A 288 18.70 -13.68 -0.64
CA SER A 288 19.99 -14.31 -0.94
C SER A 288 20.57 -13.79 -2.25
N LEU A 289 19.70 -13.54 -3.24
CA LEU A 289 20.09 -13.23 -4.62
C LEU A 289 19.92 -11.75 -5.00
N VAL A 290 19.23 -10.97 -4.16
CA VAL A 290 18.86 -9.59 -4.46
C VAL A 290 19.53 -8.64 -3.48
N LYS A 291 20.30 -7.67 -3.99
CA LYS A 291 20.71 -6.50 -3.21
C LYS A 291 19.58 -5.48 -3.29
N GLY A 292 18.99 -5.17 -2.14
CA GLY A 292 17.92 -4.18 -2.04
C GLY A 292 17.90 -3.51 -0.67
N GLN A 293 17.18 -2.39 -0.59
CA GLN A 293 16.92 -1.71 0.67
C GLN A 293 16.26 -2.69 1.65
N ASP A 294 16.71 -2.65 2.90
CA ASP A 294 16.20 -3.47 4.00
C ASP A 294 16.23 -4.99 3.75
N GLY A 295 17.19 -5.46 2.95
CA GLY A 295 17.40 -6.90 2.71
C GLY A 295 16.63 -7.46 1.52
N GLY A 296 15.93 -6.63 0.72
CA GLY A 296 15.40 -7.02 -0.59
C GLY A 296 14.32 -8.11 -0.60
N VAL A 297 13.74 -8.43 0.56
CA VAL A 297 12.86 -9.59 0.74
C VAL A 297 11.57 -9.50 -0.07
N ALA A 298 10.92 -8.33 -0.10
CA ALA A 298 9.70 -8.16 -0.90
C ALA A 298 9.97 -8.46 -2.38
N THR A 299 11.07 -7.92 -2.94
CA THR A 299 11.48 -8.18 -4.33
C THR A 299 11.80 -9.66 -4.56
N ALA A 300 12.50 -10.32 -3.63
CA ALA A 300 12.81 -11.74 -3.76
C ALA A 300 11.55 -12.63 -3.75
N LEU A 301 10.57 -12.32 -2.88
CA LEU A 301 9.30 -13.03 -2.81
C LEU A 301 8.48 -12.88 -4.11
N LEU A 302 8.43 -11.68 -4.67
CA LEU A 302 7.75 -11.42 -5.94
C LEU A 302 8.44 -12.13 -7.11
N ASN A 303 9.78 -12.09 -7.17
CA ASN A 303 10.54 -12.82 -8.18
C ASN A 303 10.34 -14.33 -8.09
N TYR A 304 10.32 -14.88 -6.87
CA TYR A 304 10.00 -16.29 -6.66
C TYR A 304 8.59 -16.63 -7.17
N ALA A 305 7.59 -15.81 -6.81
CA ALA A 305 6.21 -16.02 -7.25
C ALA A 305 6.07 -15.97 -8.78
N LEU A 306 6.73 -15.01 -9.43
CA LEU A 306 6.68 -14.84 -10.88
C LEU A 306 7.44 -15.94 -11.63
N SER A 307 8.71 -16.20 -11.26
CA SER A 307 9.54 -17.22 -11.91
C SER A 307 9.06 -18.65 -11.64
N GLY A 308 8.42 -18.89 -10.48
CA GLY A 308 7.76 -20.15 -10.14
C GLY A 308 6.40 -20.35 -10.79
N GLY A 309 5.89 -19.37 -11.54
CA GLY A 309 4.58 -19.44 -12.20
C GLY A 309 3.39 -19.44 -11.23
N LEU A 310 3.58 -19.00 -9.98
CA LEU A 310 2.46 -18.80 -9.03
C LEU A 310 1.57 -17.64 -9.47
N VAL A 311 2.17 -16.66 -10.14
CA VAL A 311 1.51 -15.52 -10.77
C VAL A 311 2.10 -15.30 -12.16
N ASN A 312 1.31 -14.70 -13.06
CA ASN A 312 1.70 -14.38 -14.43
C ASN A 312 2.39 -13.02 -14.50
N GLU A 313 1.94 -12.06 -13.68
CA GLU A 313 2.43 -10.68 -13.67
C GLU A 313 2.54 -10.15 -12.23
N VAL A 314 3.32 -9.09 -12.07
CA VAL A 314 3.50 -8.38 -10.81
C VAL A 314 3.22 -6.90 -10.99
N LEU A 315 2.39 -6.36 -10.09
CA LEU A 315 2.09 -4.94 -9.98
C LEU A 315 3.07 -4.29 -8.99
N VAL A 316 4.04 -3.54 -9.53
CA VAL A 316 5.11 -2.86 -8.78
C VAL A 316 5.09 -1.35 -8.99
N VAL A 317 5.83 -0.61 -8.15
CA VAL A 317 6.02 0.84 -8.27
C VAL A 317 7.49 1.15 -8.56
N ASP A 318 7.75 1.73 -9.73
CA ASP A 318 9.07 2.23 -10.13
C ASP A 318 9.08 3.77 -10.13
N LYS A 319 10.21 4.35 -10.51
CA LYS A 319 10.39 5.79 -10.72
C LYS A 319 10.12 6.12 -12.19
N SER A 320 9.39 7.20 -12.43
CA SER A 320 9.18 7.72 -13.78
C SER A 320 10.51 8.05 -14.46
N SER A 321 10.60 7.77 -15.75
CA SER A 321 11.74 8.17 -16.59
C SER A 321 11.75 9.68 -16.91
N ALA A 322 10.58 10.33 -16.83
CA ALA A 322 10.42 11.76 -17.13
C ALA A 322 10.63 12.64 -15.89
N GLU A 323 10.17 12.19 -14.72
CA GLU A 323 10.22 12.95 -13.48
C GLU A 323 10.97 12.16 -12.39
N PRO A 324 12.17 12.62 -11.97
CA PRO A 324 12.97 11.92 -10.96
C PRO A 324 12.18 11.63 -9.70
N TRP A 325 12.29 10.39 -9.20
CA TRP A 325 11.62 9.91 -7.98
C TRP A 325 10.09 9.96 -7.98
N LYS A 326 9.44 10.42 -9.06
CA LYS A 326 7.99 10.36 -9.15
C LYS A 326 7.56 8.91 -9.28
N PRO A 327 6.75 8.38 -8.35
CA PRO A 327 6.30 7.01 -8.42
C PRO A 327 5.41 6.78 -9.65
N GLU A 328 5.68 5.70 -10.37
CA GLU A 328 4.89 5.23 -11.50
C GLU A 328 4.62 3.74 -11.33
N VAL A 329 3.38 3.32 -11.63
CA VAL A 329 3.02 1.91 -11.54
C VAL A 329 3.44 1.18 -12.79
N LYS A 330 3.93 -0.05 -12.62
CA LYS A 330 4.23 -0.98 -13.71
C LYS A 330 3.60 -2.33 -13.41
N LEU A 331 2.83 -2.84 -14.35
CA LEU A 331 2.46 -4.25 -14.43
C LEU A 331 3.50 -4.93 -15.33
N THR A 332 4.10 -6.03 -14.88
CA THR A 332 5.19 -6.68 -15.60
C THR A 332 5.24 -8.19 -15.36
N SER A 333 5.61 -8.94 -16.39
CA SER A 333 5.96 -10.36 -16.32
C SER A 333 7.48 -10.61 -16.28
N SER A 334 8.29 -9.55 -16.10
CA SER A 334 9.75 -9.63 -16.06
C SER A 334 10.32 -9.50 -14.64
N THR A 335 11.14 -10.47 -14.22
CA THR A 335 11.88 -10.40 -12.96
C THR A 335 12.89 -9.25 -12.91
N ASP A 336 13.42 -8.84 -14.06
CA ASP A 336 14.36 -7.70 -14.14
C ASP A 336 13.66 -6.37 -13.85
N ASP A 337 12.42 -6.23 -14.31
CA ASP A 337 11.59 -5.07 -13.99
C ASP A 337 11.23 -5.03 -12.49
N VAL A 338 10.93 -6.19 -11.89
CA VAL A 338 10.68 -6.31 -10.45
C VAL A 338 11.92 -5.94 -9.64
N LEU A 339 13.11 -6.35 -10.08
CA LEU A 339 14.39 -5.95 -9.48
C LEU A 339 14.64 -4.45 -9.60
N LYS A 340 14.43 -3.88 -10.78
CA LYS A 340 14.61 -2.44 -11.05
C LYS A 340 13.67 -1.58 -10.19
N ALA A 341 12.44 -2.04 -10.00
CA ALA A 341 11.45 -1.36 -9.16
C ALA A 341 11.73 -1.46 -7.64
N SER A 342 12.80 -2.15 -7.21
CA SER A 342 13.15 -2.29 -5.79
C SER A 342 13.55 -0.95 -5.11
N GLY A 343 13.53 -0.96 -3.78
CA GLY A 343 13.80 0.22 -2.96
C GLY A 343 12.54 1.07 -2.70
N THR A 344 12.57 1.83 -1.61
CA THR A 344 11.39 2.54 -1.10
C THR A 344 11.15 3.84 -1.84
N LYS A 345 9.89 4.09 -2.23
CA LYS A 345 9.44 5.37 -2.78
C LYS A 345 8.43 5.98 -1.82
N TYR A 346 8.84 7.01 -1.08
CA TYR A 346 8.00 7.69 -0.06
C TYR A 346 7.04 8.72 -0.69
N ALA A 347 6.36 8.33 -1.77
CA ALA A 347 5.30 9.13 -2.37
C ALA A 347 4.14 8.24 -2.85
N ALA A 348 2.93 8.80 -2.88
CA ALA A 348 1.74 8.06 -3.28
C ALA A 348 1.75 7.74 -4.78
N CYS A 349 1.32 6.52 -5.13
CA CYS A 349 1.19 6.02 -6.50
C CYS A 349 -0.21 5.41 -6.70
N PRO A 350 -0.93 5.77 -7.79
CA PRO A 350 -2.19 5.14 -8.16
C PRO A 350 -1.99 3.76 -8.77
N VAL A 351 -1.57 2.79 -7.94
CA VAL A 351 -1.17 1.43 -8.34
C VAL A 351 -2.22 0.70 -9.18
N PHE A 352 -3.51 0.81 -8.87
CA PHE A 352 -4.51 0.06 -9.63
C PHE A 352 -4.70 0.56 -11.07
N LYS A 353 -4.14 1.72 -11.44
CA LYS A 353 -4.10 2.15 -12.86
C LYS A 353 -3.30 1.18 -13.73
N GLY A 354 -2.31 0.49 -13.17
CA GLY A 354 -1.51 -0.49 -13.91
C GLY A 354 -2.34 -1.69 -14.38
N LEU A 355 -3.49 -1.95 -13.77
CA LEU A 355 -4.39 -3.05 -14.14
C LEU A 355 -5.40 -2.66 -15.25
N LYS A 356 -5.49 -1.37 -15.64
CA LYS A 356 -6.47 -0.95 -16.65
C LYS A 356 -6.24 -1.59 -18.01
N ASN A 357 -4.97 -1.70 -18.42
CA ASN A 357 -4.63 -2.25 -19.73
C ASN A 357 -5.11 -3.71 -19.87
N MET A 358 -5.18 -4.47 -18.78
CA MET A 358 -5.71 -5.83 -18.77
C MET A 358 -7.22 -5.90 -19.11
N LYS A 359 -7.97 -4.82 -18.89
CA LYS A 359 -9.38 -4.73 -19.27
C LYS A 359 -9.56 -4.28 -20.73
N GLU A 360 -8.56 -3.64 -21.33
CA GLU A 360 -8.61 -3.13 -22.71
C GLU A 360 -8.14 -4.17 -23.74
N GLU A 361 -7.46 -5.23 -23.30
CA GLU A 361 -7.03 -6.38 -24.12
C GLU A 361 -8.10 -7.48 -24.28
N LEU A 362 -9.33 -7.23 -23.81
CA LEU A 362 -10.53 -8.06 -23.95
C LEU A 362 -11.54 -7.36 -24.86
#